data_AF-A0A520XBH2-F1
#
_entry.id   AF-A0A520XBH2-F1
#
_cell.length_a   1.000
_cell.length_b   1.000
_cell.length_c   1.000
_cell.angle_alpha   90.00
_cell.angle_beta   90.00
_cell.angle_gamma   90.00
#
_symmetry.space_group_name_H-M   'P 1'
#
loop_
_entity.id
_entity.type
_entity.pdbx_description
1 polymer ?
#
loop_
_entity_poly.entity_id
_entity_poly.type
_entity_poly.pdbx_seq_one_letter_code
_entity_poly.pdbx_strand_id
1 'polypeptide(L)'
;MTTSNGVSSSMPAVRRPLNSMPTQGRCSNRRTIVHEAMQDSRRIHYMKEAIALVDAGKDIKAKRSNTVEVPDDLTKAMRRYKGATAAFRRLTPGKQREYAEHIASAKRDATKQRRIEKVLPMIAAGAGLHDKYRNC
;
A
#
# COMPACT_ATOMS: atom_id res chain seq x y z
N MET A 1 8.55 48.54 69.61
CA MET A 1 7.55 49.34 68.87
C MET A 1 6.85 48.45 67.85
N THR A 2 5.57 48.73 67.63
CA THR A 2 4.49 47.88 67.14
C THR A 2 4.42 47.67 65.61
N THR A 3 3.77 46.55 65.24
CA THR A 3 2.88 46.29 64.07
C THR A 3 3.38 46.44 62.61
N SER A 4 3.24 45.35 61.84
CA SER A 4 2.52 45.26 60.54
C SER A 4 2.72 43.84 59.96
N ASN A 5 1.68 43.00 59.95
CA ASN A 5 0.74 42.75 58.84
C ASN A 5 1.36 42.27 57.52
N GLY A 6 0.99 41.05 57.11
CA GLY A 6 1.29 40.48 55.80
C GLY A 6 0.59 39.14 55.60
N VAL A 7 -0.71 39.19 55.32
CA VAL A 7 -1.53 38.04 54.92
C VAL A 7 -1.05 37.56 53.55
N SER A 8 -0.63 36.29 53.46
CA SER A 8 -0.50 35.59 52.17
C SER A 8 -1.25 34.27 52.24
N SER A 9 -2.47 34.31 51.74
CA SER A 9 -3.26 33.16 51.38
C SER A 9 -2.61 32.42 50.21
N SER A 10 -2.26 31.15 50.35
CA SER A 10 -2.23 30.24 49.20
C SER A 10 -2.52 28.78 49.61
N MET A 11 -3.71 28.37 49.19
CA MET A 11 -4.19 27.04 48.77
C MET A 11 -3.85 25.78 49.62
N PRO A 12 -4.86 25.08 50.17
CA PRO A 12 -4.65 23.72 50.66
C PRO A 12 -4.37 22.76 49.51
N ALA A 13 -3.36 21.91 49.68
CA ALA A 13 -3.04 20.81 48.79
C ALA A 13 -4.22 19.82 48.72
N VAL A 14 -4.98 19.86 47.62
CA VAL A 14 -5.93 18.80 47.30
C VAL A 14 -5.13 17.53 46.98
N ARG A 15 -5.08 16.61 47.94
CA ARG A 15 -4.56 15.26 47.75
C ARG A 15 -5.35 14.60 46.61
N ARG A 16 -4.71 14.39 45.45
CA ARG A 16 -5.25 13.48 44.44
C ARG A 16 -5.14 12.06 45.02
N PRO A 17 -6.24 11.30 45.12
CA PRO A 17 -6.14 9.89 45.50
C PRO A 17 -5.33 9.15 44.43
N LEU A 18 -4.34 8.37 44.88
CA LEU A 18 -3.73 7.31 44.09
C LEU A 18 -4.81 6.28 43.80
N ASN A 19 -5.54 6.44 42.70
CA ASN A 19 -6.27 5.33 42.12
C ASN A 19 -5.24 4.35 41.56
N SER A 20 -5.18 3.20 42.20
CA SER A 20 -4.48 2.00 41.74
C SER A 20 -4.89 1.69 40.29
N MET A 21 -3.91 1.74 39.39
CA MET A 21 -4.05 1.20 38.05
C MET A 21 -4.09 -0.34 38.16
N PRO A 22 -5.17 -1.02 37.76
CA PRO A 22 -5.05 -2.44 37.49
C PRO A 22 -4.28 -2.60 36.19
N THR A 23 -3.02 -3.02 36.32
CA THR A 23 -2.32 -3.70 35.24
C THR A 23 -2.93 -5.09 35.03
N GLN A 24 -2.70 -5.64 33.85
CA GLN A 24 -3.08 -6.97 33.36
C GLN A 24 -4.32 -7.01 32.47
N GLY A 25 -4.06 -7.44 31.24
CA GLY A 25 -4.99 -7.49 30.14
C GLY A 25 -6.15 -8.45 30.37
N ARG A 26 -7.21 -8.20 29.61
CA ARG A 26 -8.23 -9.20 29.32
C ARG A 26 -8.79 -8.90 27.94
N CYS A 27 -8.37 -9.70 26.98
CA CYS A 27 -8.93 -9.79 25.64
C CYS A 27 -10.34 -10.39 25.78
N SER A 28 -11.33 -9.58 26.14
CA SER A 28 -12.73 -9.99 26.24
C SER A 28 -13.62 -8.83 25.83
N ASN A 29 -13.73 -8.59 24.52
CA ASN A 29 -15.02 -8.45 23.82
C ASN A 29 -14.78 -8.17 22.34
N ARG A 30 -14.42 -9.21 21.58
CA ARG A 30 -14.47 -9.21 20.10
C ARG A 30 -15.92 -9.21 19.56
N ARG A 31 -16.93 -9.36 20.43
CA ARG A 31 -18.31 -9.66 20.05
C ARG A 31 -19.27 -8.47 19.88
N THR A 32 -18.86 -7.24 20.22
CA THR A 32 -19.72 -6.06 20.04
C THR A 32 -19.41 -5.22 18.79
N ILE A 33 -18.23 -5.39 18.18
CA ILE A 33 -17.81 -4.56 17.02
C ILE A 33 -18.51 -5.00 15.72
N VAL A 34 -19.01 -6.24 15.63
CA VAL A 34 -19.61 -6.78 14.41
C VAL A 34 -21.08 -6.38 14.19
N HIS A 35 -21.80 -5.94 15.23
CA HIS A 35 -23.24 -5.68 15.13
C HIS A 35 -23.56 -4.26 14.61
N GLU A 36 -22.72 -3.27 14.91
CA GLU A 36 -22.93 -1.88 14.42
C GLU A 36 -22.53 -1.69 12.95
N ALA A 37 -21.71 -2.60 12.40
CA ALA A 37 -21.31 -2.58 10.99
C ALA A 37 -22.44 -2.98 10.00
N MET A 38 -23.57 -3.47 10.50
CA MET A 38 -24.75 -3.86 9.70
C MET A 38 -25.72 -2.70 9.40
N GLN A 39 -25.56 -1.53 10.01
CA GLN A 39 -26.45 -0.38 9.83
C GLN A 39 -25.75 0.85 9.23
N ASP A 40 -24.55 0.67 8.66
CA ASP A 40 -23.90 1.72 7.90
C ASP A 40 -24.74 2.05 6.67
N SER A 41 -25.55 3.10 6.77
CA SER A 41 -26.46 3.62 5.73
C SER A 41 -25.76 3.76 4.37
N ARG A 42 -24.47 4.12 4.38
CA ARG A 42 -23.60 4.18 3.19
C ARG A 42 -23.44 2.84 2.49
N ARG A 43 -23.28 1.73 3.22
CA ARG A 43 -23.09 0.40 2.64
C ARG A 43 -24.38 -0.11 1.98
N ILE A 44 -25.52 0.11 2.64
CA ILE A 44 -26.84 -0.23 2.09
C ILE A 44 -27.13 0.59 0.82
N HIS A 45 -26.73 1.87 0.81
CA HIS A 45 -26.83 2.73 -0.36
C HIS A 45 -26.03 2.17 -1.55
N TYR A 46 -24.74 1.87 -1.36
CA TYR A 46 -23.90 1.30 -2.43
C TYR A 46 -24.41 -0.07 -2.91
N MET A 47 -24.98 -0.90 -2.04
CA MET A 47 -25.59 -2.17 -2.43
C MET A 47 -26.81 -1.97 -3.34
N LYS A 48 -27.71 -1.05 -2.98
CA LYS A 48 -28.90 -0.73 -3.80
C LYS A 48 -28.51 -0.13 -5.14
N GLU A 49 -27.51 0.74 -5.16
CA GLU A 49 -26.95 1.32 -6.38
C GLU A 49 -26.35 0.22 -7.28
N ALA A 50 -25.58 -0.72 -6.71
CA ALA A 50 -25.03 -1.85 -7.45
C ALA A 50 -26.12 -2.75 -8.07
N ILE A 51 -27.20 -3.05 -7.33
CA ILE A 51 -28.35 -3.81 -7.85
C ILE A 51 -29.00 -3.06 -9.03
N ALA A 52 -29.26 -1.76 -8.87
CA ALA A 52 -29.85 -0.95 -9.94
C ALA A 52 -28.96 -0.87 -11.19
N LEU A 53 -27.63 -0.89 -11.05
CA LEU A 53 -26.70 -0.95 -12.18
C LEU A 53 -26.74 -2.30 -12.92
N VAL A 54 -26.89 -3.40 -12.18
CA VAL A 54 -27.05 -4.75 -12.74
C VAL A 54 -28.40 -4.88 -13.46
N ASP A 55 -29.49 -4.42 -12.83
CA ASP A 55 -30.83 -4.40 -13.45
C ASP A 55 -30.86 -3.51 -14.71
N ALA A 56 -30.11 -2.42 -14.71
CA ALA A 56 -29.95 -1.53 -15.86
C ALA A 56 -28.99 -2.09 -16.94
N GLY A 57 -28.42 -3.30 -16.75
CA GLY A 57 -27.53 -3.96 -17.71
C GLY A 57 -26.22 -3.21 -17.96
N LYS A 58 -25.79 -2.34 -17.04
CA LYS A 58 -24.57 -1.54 -17.18
C LYS A 58 -23.36 -2.33 -16.71
N ASP A 59 -22.84 -3.18 -17.59
CA ASP A 59 -21.54 -3.82 -17.37
C ASP A 59 -20.41 -2.79 -17.45
N ILE A 60 -19.85 -2.44 -16.30
CA ILE A 60 -18.64 -1.62 -16.21
C ILE A 60 -17.44 -2.47 -16.64
N LYS A 61 -17.17 -2.50 -17.95
CA LYS A 61 -15.94 -3.12 -18.47
C LYS A 61 -14.74 -2.27 -18.07
N ALA A 62 -13.88 -2.83 -17.22
CA ALA A 62 -12.63 -2.17 -16.84
C ALA A 62 -11.80 -1.88 -18.10
N LYS A 63 -11.56 -0.59 -18.39
CA LYS A 63 -10.68 -0.16 -19.47
C LYS A 63 -9.25 -0.49 -19.08
N ARG A 64 -8.76 -1.65 -19.50
CA ARG A 64 -7.35 -2.02 -19.32
C ARG A 64 -6.52 -1.09 -20.22
N SER A 65 -5.88 -0.08 -19.64
CA SER A 65 -4.78 0.57 -20.34
C SER A 65 -3.74 -0.52 -20.60
N ASN A 66 -3.25 -0.63 -21.83
CA ASN A 66 -2.20 -1.59 -22.23
C ASN A 66 -0.87 -0.88 -22.54
N THR A 67 -0.80 0.43 -22.38
CA THR A 67 0.43 1.20 -22.57
C THR A 67 1.46 0.78 -21.53
N VAL A 68 2.61 0.31 -21.97
CA VAL A 68 3.76 0.00 -21.12
C VAL A 68 4.75 1.13 -21.32
N GLU A 69 4.94 1.96 -20.29
CA GLU A 69 5.96 3.00 -20.28
C GLU A 69 7.33 2.34 -20.03
N VAL A 70 8.11 2.15 -21.09
CA VAL A 70 9.43 1.51 -20.98
C VAL A 70 10.50 2.59 -20.73
N PRO A 71 11.25 2.53 -19.61
CA PRO A 71 12.28 3.53 -19.33
C PRO A 71 13.44 3.46 -20.32
N ASP A 72 14.02 4.61 -20.66
CA ASP A 72 15.13 4.73 -21.61
C ASP A 72 16.35 3.88 -21.23
N ASP A 73 16.62 3.74 -19.94
CA ASP A 73 17.73 2.96 -19.41
C ASP A 73 17.61 1.47 -19.78
N LEU A 74 16.39 0.92 -19.72
CA LEU A 74 16.11 -0.45 -20.13
C LEU A 74 16.24 -0.60 -21.66
N THR A 75 15.71 0.36 -22.43
CA THR A 75 15.81 0.36 -23.89
C THR A 75 17.28 0.39 -24.35
N LYS A 76 18.13 1.22 -23.71
CA LYS A 76 19.57 1.28 -23.98
C LYS A 76 20.26 -0.05 -23.68
N ALA A 77 19.92 -0.69 -22.56
CA ALA A 77 20.49 -1.98 -22.20
C ALA A 77 20.10 -3.10 -23.17
N MET A 78 18.84 -3.12 -23.61
CA MET A 78 18.33 -4.11 -24.57
C MET A 78 18.91 -3.94 -25.98
N ARG A 79 19.38 -2.75 -26.36
CA ARG A 79 20.13 -2.54 -27.61
C ARG A 79 21.53 -3.16 -27.57
N ARG A 80 22.15 -3.26 -26.39
CA ARG A 80 23.48 -3.86 -26.24
C ARG A 80 23.44 -5.39 -26.26
N TYR A 81 22.37 -5.99 -25.76
CA TYR A 81 22.17 -7.44 -25.77
C TYR A 81 21.32 -7.89 -26.96
N LYS A 82 21.96 -8.52 -27.95
CA LYS A 82 21.26 -9.15 -29.09
C LYS A 82 20.25 -10.18 -28.58
N GLY A 83 18.99 -10.07 -29.03
CA GLY A 83 17.90 -10.98 -28.65
C GLY A 83 17.07 -10.56 -27.43
N ALA A 84 17.59 -9.69 -26.54
CA ALA A 84 16.84 -9.22 -25.37
C ALA A 84 15.57 -8.44 -25.76
N THR A 85 15.64 -7.67 -26.85
CA THR A 85 14.47 -6.93 -27.38
C THR A 85 13.36 -7.85 -27.87
N ALA A 86 13.71 -8.93 -28.56
CA ALA A 86 12.74 -9.91 -29.03
C ALA A 86 12.12 -10.67 -27.85
N ALA A 87 12.93 -11.11 -26.89
CA ALA A 87 12.46 -11.81 -25.70
C ALA A 87 11.50 -10.93 -24.87
N PHE A 88 11.83 -9.65 -24.66
CA PHE A 88 10.96 -8.72 -23.94
C PHE A 88 9.61 -8.52 -24.64
N ARG A 89 9.60 -8.38 -25.97
CA ARG A 89 8.36 -8.24 -26.75
C ARG A 89 7.47 -9.49 -26.71
N ARG A 90 8.05 -10.68 -26.51
CA ARG A 90 7.30 -11.94 -26.35
C ARG A 90 6.65 -12.07 -24.96
N LEU A 91 7.09 -11.31 -23.96
CA LEU A 91 6.47 -11.30 -22.64
C LEU A 91 5.07 -10.70 -22.69
N THR A 92 4.21 -11.10 -21.75
CA THR A 92 2.89 -10.48 -21.58
C THR A 92 3.03 -9.02 -21.15
N PRO A 93 2.08 -8.14 -21.50
CA PRO A 93 2.14 -6.71 -21.14
C PRO A 93 2.23 -6.49 -19.62
N GLY A 94 1.66 -7.39 -18.81
CA GLY A 94 1.82 -7.37 -17.35
C GLY A 94 3.28 -7.57 -16.92
N LYS A 95 3.96 -8.59 -17.46
CA LYS A 95 5.38 -8.83 -17.16
C LYS A 95 6.27 -7.69 -17.65
N GLN A 96 5.97 -7.12 -18.83
CA GLN A 96 6.70 -5.97 -19.35
C GLN A 96 6.61 -4.75 -18.41
N ARG A 97 5.42 -4.51 -17.84
CA ARG A 97 5.19 -3.44 -16.84
C ARG A 97 5.95 -3.68 -15.55
N GLU A 98 5.90 -4.89 -15.01
CA GLU A 98 6.62 -5.24 -13.79
C GLU A 98 8.12 -4.94 -13.94
N TYR A 99 8.72 -5.30 -15.08
CA TYR A 99 10.13 -5.00 -15.36
C TYR A 99 10.39 -3.50 -15.54
N ALA A 100 9.52 -2.79 -16.25
CA ALA A 100 9.64 -1.35 -16.45
C ALA A 100 9.56 -0.59 -15.11
N GLU A 101 8.59 -0.93 -14.26
CA GLU A 101 8.38 -0.35 -12.93
C GLU A 101 9.52 -0.71 -11.97
N HIS A 102 10.01 -1.94 -12.02
CA HIS A 102 11.16 -2.36 -11.22
C HIS A 102 12.41 -1.52 -11.54
N ILE A 103 12.60 -1.11 -12.79
CA ILE A 103 13.74 -0.25 -13.16
C ILE A 103 13.44 1.21 -12.86
N ALA A 104 12.24 1.69 -13.18
CA ALA A 104 11.82 3.08 -12.97
C ALA A 104 11.80 3.49 -11.48
N SER A 105 11.48 2.56 -10.58
CA SER A 105 11.49 2.81 -9.13
C SER A 105 12.89 3.06 -8.54
N ALA A 106 13.98 2.75 -9.26
CA ALA A 106 15.33 3.01 -8.78
C ALA A 106 15.76 4.46 -9.07
N LYS A 107 15.95 5.25 -8.00
CA LYS A 107 16.41 6.65 -8.11
C LYS A 107 17.90 6.81 -8.44
N ARG A 108 18.74 5.86 -8.03
CA ARG A 108 20.21 5.90 -8.24
C ARG A 108 20.59 5.10 -9.48
N ASP A 109 21.43 5.68 -10.34
CA ASP A 109 21.83 5.03 -11.60
C ASP A 109 22.63 3.74 -11.39
N ALA A 110 23.49 3.69 -10.35
CA ALA A 110 24.20 2.47 -9.98
C ALA A 110 23.24 1.32 -9.59
N THR A 111 22.10 1.65 -8.99
CA THR A 111 21.07 0.65 -8.66
C THR A 111 20.31 0.21 -9.91
N LYS A 112 20.02 1.12 -10.84
CA LYS A 112 19.38 0.79 -12.12
C LYS A 112 20.22 -0.20 -12.92
N GLN A 113 21.53 0.03 -13.02
CA GLN A 113 22.46 -0.86 -13.73
C GLN A 113 22.46 -2.26 -13.12
N ARG A 114 22.60 -2.37 -11.78
CA ARG A 114 22.53 -3.67 -11.07
C ARG A 114 21.20 -4.39 -11.29
N ARG A 115 20.08 -3.67 -11.36
CA ARG A 115 18.76 -4.26 -11.64
C ARG A 115 18.70 -4.77 -13.07
N ILE A 116 19.17 -3.98 -14.04
CA ILE A 116 19.24 -4.36 -15.46
C ILE A 116 20.06 -5.65 -15.64
N GLU A 117 21.24 -5.73 -15.02
CA GLU A 117 22.11 -6.91 -15.09
C GLU A 117 21.41 -8.19 -14.60
N LYS A 118 20.58 -8.08 -13.55
CA LYS A 118 19.80 -9.21 -13.02
C LYS A 118 18.59 -9.56 -13.89
N VAL A 119 17.94 -8.55 -14.47
CA VAL A 119 16.69 -8.69 -15.21
C VAL A 119 16.92 -9.23 -16.62
N LEU A 120 18.03 -8.87 -17.29
CA LEU A 120 18.37 -9.35 -18.63
C LEU A 120 18.33 -10.88 -18.80
N PRO A 121 18.97 -11.69 -17.93
CA PRO A 121 18.88 -13.16 -18.04
C PRO A 121 17.46 -13.68 -17.78
N MET A 122 16.68 -13.03 -16.91
CA MET A 122 15.28 -13.43 -16.65
C MET A 122 14.38 -13.16 -17.86
N ILE A 123 14.56 -12.01 -18.52
CA ILE A 123 13.85 -11.67 -19.76
C ILE A 123 14.20 -12.68 -20.86
N ALA A 124 15.49 -13.04 -21.00
CA ALA A 124 15.92 -14.04 -21.98
C ALA A 124 15.28 -15.41 -21.73
N ALA A 125 15.08 -15.79 -20.46
CA ALA A 125 14.39 -17.02 -20.06
C ALA A 125 12.86 -16.94 -20.17
N GLY A 126 12.28 -15.76 -20.42
CA GLY A 126 10.82 -15.57 -20.45
C GLY A 126 10.13 -15.62 -19.08
N ALA A 127 10.91 -15.64 -17.99
CA ALA A 127 10.39 -15.62 -16.64
C ALA A 127 9.81 -14.24 -16.29
N GLY A 128 8.86 -14.20 -15.36
CA GLY A 128 8.42 -12.96 -14.70
C GLY A 128 9.27 -12.66 -13.45
N LEU A 129 9.30 -11.39 -13.04
CA LEU A 129 10.08 -10.97 -11.87
C LEU A 129 9.59 -11.63 -10.57
N HIS A 130 8.28 -11.83 -10.47
CA HIS A 130 7.60 -12.38 -9.29
C HIS A 130 7.01 -13.78 -9.51
N ASP A 131 7.37 -14.47 -10.60
CA ASP A 131 6.82 -15.80 -10.92
C ASP A 131 7.06 -16.82 -9.79
N LYS A 132 8.12 -16.64 -8.99
CA LYS A 132 8.42 -17.48 -7.82
C LYS A 132 7.32 -17.51 -6.76
N TYR A 133 6.49 -16.48 -6.66
CA TYR A 133 5.47 -16.34 -5.61
C TYR A 133 4.05 -16.59 -6.09
N ARG A 134 3.85 -16.92 -7.37
CA ARG A 134 2.51 -17.11 -7.95
C ARG A 134 1.89 -18.49 -7.72
N ASN A 135 2.70 -19.46 -7.30
CA ASN A 135 2.30 -20.87 -7.18
C ASN A 135 2.51 -21.43 -5.77
N CYS A 136 2.64 -20.57 -4.76
CA CYS A 136 2.75 -20.97 -3.35
C CYS A 136 1.38 -20.92 -2.65
#